data_AF-A0A519KJ06-F1
#
_entry.id   AF-A0A519KJ06-F1
#
_cell.length_a   1.000
_cell.length_b   1.000
_cell.length_c   1.000
_cell.angle_alpha   90.00
_cell.angle_beta   90.00
_cell.angle_gamma   90.00
#
_symmetry.space_group_name_H-M   'P 1'
#
loop_
_entity.id
_entity.type
_entity.pdbx_description
1 polymer ?
#
loop_
_entity_poly.entity_id
_entity_poly.type
_entity_poly.pdbx_seq_one_letter_code
_entity_poly.pdbx_strand_id
1 'polypeptide(L)' 'MLVAAEASGDALGAGLAQALRTRLGADVTFVGVGGPRMAAEGVVSPFDIAELSILGWIEGLKAYGIVKRRVADTV' A
#
# COMPACT_ATOMS: atom_id res chain seq x y z
N MET A 1 7.17 -5.75 -5.03
CA MET A 1 6.09 -5.55 -4.03
C MET A 1 6.18 -4.14 -3.49
N LEU A 2 5.06 -3.44 -3.34
CA LEU A 2 4.98 -2.10 -2.76
C LEU A 2 3.93 -2.09 -1.64
N VAL A 3 4.22 -1.45 -0.52
CA VAL A 3 3.32 -1.38 0.64
C VAL A 3 3.24 0.06 1.13
N ALA A 4 2.02 0.60 1.20
CA ALA A 4 1.70 1.88 1.83
C ALA A 4 0.55 1.69 2.84
N ALA A 5 0.69 2.33 4.00
CA ALA A 5 -0.31 2.31 5.06
C ALA A 5 -1.02 3.67 5.25
N GLU A 6 -0.58 4.71 4.53
CA GLU A 6 -1.08 6.08 4.64
C GLU A 6 -1.04 6.80 3.28
N ALA A 7 -1.78 7.90 3.15
CA ALA A 7 -1.91 8.66 1.90
C ALA A 7 -0.57 9.24 1.39
N SER A 8 0.35 9.58 2.28
CA SER A 8 1.71 10.03 1.92
C SER A 8 2.51 8.89 1.27
N GLY A 9 2.45 7.70 1.87
CA GLY A 9 3.05 6.47 1.33
C GLY A 9 2.44 6.06 0.00
N ASP A 10 1.11 6.18 -0.16
CA ASP A 10 0.40 5.93 -1.42
C ASP A 10 0.92 6.83 -2.55
N ALA A 11 1.12 8.12 -2.27
CA ALA A 11 1.67 9.07 -3.24
C ALA A 11 3.11 8.70 -3.66
N LEU A 12 3.97 8.37 -2.69
CA LEU A 12 5.35 7.98 -2.96
C LEU A 12 5.44 6.65 -3.70
N GLY A 13 4.62 5.67 -3.32
CA GLY A 13 4.56 4.35 -3.95
C GLY A 13 4.09 4.43 -5.40
N ALA A 14 3.11 5.29 -5.70
CA ALA A 14 2.66 5.54 -7.07
C ALA A 14 3.78 6.15 -7.93
N GLY A 15 4.48 7.17 -7.42
CA GLY A 15 5.62 7.76 -8.12
C GLY A 15 6.76 6.75 -8.37
N LEU A 16 7.02 5.88 -7.41
CA LEU A 16 7.99 4.80 -7.56
C LEU A 16 7.56 3.78 -8.63
N ALA A 17 6.29 3.35 -8.63
CA ALA A 17 5.75 2.43 -9.62
C ALA A 17 5.86 3.01 -11.04
N GLN A 18 5.52 4.29 -11.22
CA GLN A 18 5.66 5.00 -12.48
C GLN A 18 7.12 5.06 -12.97
N ALA A 19 8.05 5.40 -12.06
CA ALA A 19 9.48 5.47 -12.38
C ALA A 19 10.04 4.09 -12.77
N LEU A 20 9.64 3.03 -12.06
CA LEU A 20 10.04 1.65 -12.36
C LEU A 20 9.49 1.19 -13.71
N ARG A 21 8.22 1.48 -14.02
CA ARG A 21 7.61 1.15 -15.31
C ARG A 21 8.33 1.84 -16.47
N THR A 22 8.68 3.10 -16.29
CA THR A 22 9.48 3.86 -17.27
C THR A 22 10.85 3.23 -17.53
N ARG A 23 11.50 2.70 -16.50
CA ARG A 23 12.86 2.13 -16.61
C ARG A 23 12.89 0.66 -17.04
N LEU A 24 11.91 -0.13 -16.60
CA LEU A 24 11.90 -1.59 -16.76
C LEU A 24 10.97 -2.07 -17.87
N GLY A 25 10.10 -1.19 -18.39
CA GLY A 25 9.13 -1.52 -19.43
C GLY A 25 7.77 -1.95 -18.88
N ALA A 26 6.85 -2.25 -19.80
CA ALA A 26 5.45 -2.55 -19.50
C ALA A 26 5.23 -3.91 -18.80
N ASP A 27 6.21 -4.82 -18.86
CA ASP A 27 6.10 -6.15 -18.28
C ASP A 27 6.27 -6.16 -16.75
N VAL A 28 6.65 -5.02 -16.15
CA VAL A 28 6.75 -4.92 -14.70
C VAL A 28 5.36 -5.00 -14.07
N THR A 29 5.19 -5.99 -13.20
CA THR A 29 3.96 -6.20 -12.45
C THR A 29 4.16 -5.77 -11.01
N PHE A 30 3.21 -5.01 -10.48
CA PHE A 30 3.23 -4.60 -9.07
C PHE A 30 2.21 -5.40 -8.27
N VAL A 31 2.59 -5.76 -7.06
CA VAL A 31 1.75 -6.44 -6.07
C VAL A 31 1.96 -5.78 -4.71
N GLY A 32 0.95 -5.83 -3.84
CA GLY A 32 1.08 -5.39 -2.46
C GLY A 32 -0.14 -4.61 -1.98
N VAL A 33 0.09 -3.63 -1.12
CA VAL A 33 -0.97 -2.89 -0.41
C VAL A 33 -0.77 -1.40 -0.69
N GLY A 34 -1.82 -0.71 -1.11
CA GLY A 34 -1.73 0.67 -1.53
C GLY A 34 -3.08 1.34 -1.62
N GLY A 35 -3.08 2.67 -1.68
CA GLY A 35 -4.28 3.47 -1.81
C GLY A 35 -4.65 3.72 -3.27
N PRO A 36 -5.55 4.69 -3.50
CA PRO A 36 -6.05 4.98 -4.85
C PRO A 36 -4.96 5.35 -5.86
N ARG A 37 -3.86 5.98 -5.43
CA ARG A 37 -2.79 6.38 -6.36
C ARG A 37 -1.95 5.18 -6.79
N MET A 38 -1.59 4.30 -5.86
CA MET A 38 -0.90 3.06 -6.19
C MET A 38 -1.79 2.11 -7.01
N ALA A 39 -3.10 2.10 -6.77
CA ALA A 39 -4.06 1.35 -7.56
C ALA A 39 -4.10 1.82 -9.03
N ALA A 40 -4.01 3.12 -9.29
CA ALA A 40 -3.91 3.67 -10.65
C ALA A 40 -2.63 3.20 -11.39
N GLU A 41 -1.58 2.86 -10.64
CA GLU A 41 -0.33 2.32 -11.17
C GLU A 41 -0.31 0.79 -11.25
N GLY A 42 -1.44 0.12 -10.95
CA GLY A 42 -1.61 -1.33 -11.06
C GLY A 42 -1.32 -2.12 -9.77
N VAL A 43 -1.16 -1.46 -8.62
CA VAL A 43 -1.06 -2.16 -7.34
C VAL A 43 -2.46 -2.50 -6.83
N VAL A 44 -2.84 -3.77 -6.91
CA VAL A 44 -4.14 -4.23 -6.40
C VAL A 44 -4.03 -4.52 -4.90
N SER A 45 -4.68 -3.69 -4.09
CA SER A 45 -4.72 -3.83 -2.63
C SER A 45 -5.88 -4.74 -2.20
N PRO A 46 -5.65 -5.75 -1.34
CA PRO A 46 -6.71 -6.66 -0.88
C PRO A 46 -7.72 -6.00 0.09
N PHE A 47 -7.40 -4.82 0.62
CA PHE A 47 -8.23 -4.04 1.52
C PHE A 47 -7.92 -2.54 1.39
N ASP A 48 -8.81 -1.69 1.92
CA ASP A 48 -8.62 -0.24 1.96
C ASP A 48 -7.56 0.15 3.01
N ILE A 49 -6.54 0.89 2.57
CA ILE A 49 -5.46 1.36 3.45
C ILE A 49 -5.92 2.43 4.43
N ALA A 50 -7.09 3.04 4.24
CA ALA A 50 -7.68 3.94 5.21
C ALA A 50 -7.89 3.27 6.57
N GLU A 51 -8.10 1.94 6.59
CA GLU A 51 -8.17 1.15 7.82
C GLU A 51 -6.83 1.08 8.58
N LEU A 52 -5.71 1.35 7.89
CA LEU A 52 -4.36 1.38 8.44
C LEU A 52 -3.87 2.78 8.79
N SER A 53 -4.62 3.83 8.46
CA SER A 53 -4.25 5.23 8.77
C SER A 53 -4.44 5.50 10.26
N ILE A 54 -3.35 5.34 11.00
CA ILE A 54 -3.29 5.41 12.45
C ILE A 54 -2.61 6.71 12.87
N LEU A 55 -3.39 7.63 13.42
CA LEU A 55 -2.87 8.91 13.94
C LEU A 55 -2.41 8.76 15.39
N GLY A 56 -1.21 8.20 15.61
CA GLY A 56 -0.55 8.22 16.92
C GLY A 56 -0.21 6.85 17.53
N TRP A 57 0.63 6.86 18.58
CA TRP A 57 1.15 5.65 19.21
C TRP A 57 0.07 4.83 19.94
N ILE A 58 -0.93 5.48 20.54
CA ILE A 58 -2.02 4.81 21.29
C ILE A 58 -2.98 4.13 20.30
N GLU A 59 -3.31 4.81 19.23
CA GLU A 59 -4.10 4.36 18.10
C GLU A 59 -3.42 3.15 17.44
N GLY A 60 -2.08 3.19 17.34
CA GLY A 60 -1.28 2.08 16.81
C GLY A 60 -1.38 0.81 17.64
N LEU A 61 -1.37 0.93 18.97
CA LEU A 61 -1.59 -0.22 19.85
C LEU A 61 -2.99 -0.82 19.67
N LYS A 62 -4.03 0.01 19.51
CA LYS A 62 -5.40 -0.47 19.28
C LYS A 62 -5.57 -1.12 17.91
N ALA A 63 -4.89 -0.59 16.90
CA ALA A 63 -4.95 -1.09 15.53
C ALA A 63 -4.14 -2.38 15.32
N TYR A 64 -3.22 -2.74 16.23
CA TYR A 64 -2.38 -3.94 16.11
C TYR A 64 -3.16 -5.22 15.78
N GLY A 65 -4.32 -5.44 16.41
CA GLY A 65 -5.15 -6.62 16.13
C GLY A 65 -5.71 -6.65 14.71
N ILE A 66 -6.10 -5.48 14.20
CA ILE A 66 -6.59 -5.31 12.82
C ILE A 66 -5.44 -5.55 11.85
N VAL A 67 -4.29 -4.90 12.07
CA VAL A 67 -3.09 -5.06 11.24
C VAL A 67 -2.69 -6.54 11.18
N LYS A 68 -2.61 -7.23 12.32
CA LYS A 68 -2.26 -8.66 12.37
C LYS A 68 -3.24 -9.53 11.59
N ARG A 69 -4.53 -9.21 11.61
CA ARG A 69 -5.55 -9.93 10.82
C ARG A 69 -5.37 -9.67 9.33
N ARG A 70 -5.13 -8.42 8.93
CA ARG A 70 -4.92 -8.03 7.53
C ARG A 70 -3.63 -8.59 6.93
N VAL A 71 -2.61 -8.87 7.72
CA VAL A 71 -1.41 -9.58 7.26
C VAL A 71 -1.74 -11.00 6.74
N ALA A 72 -2.76 -11.66 7.28
CA ALA A 72 -3.21 -12.96 6.75
C ALA A 72 -3.92 -12.84 5.39
N ASP A 73 -4.40 -11.65 5.04
CA ASP A 73 -5.05 -11.36 3.76
C ASP A 73 -4.02 -11.00 2.66
N THR A 74 -2.74 -10.87 3.01
CA THR A 74 -1.64 -10.61 2.05
C THR A 74 -0.86 -11.89 1.76
N VAL A 75 -0.67 -12.23 0.47
CA VAL A 75 0.11 -13.38 -0.03
C VAL A 75 1.60 -13.09 -0.17
#